data_AF-A0A7G8VPB7-F1
#
_entry.id   AF-A0A7G8VPB7-F1
#
_cell.length_a   1.000
_cell.length_b   1.000
_cell.length_c   1.000
_cell.angle_alpha   90.00
_cell.angle_beta   90.00
_cell.angle_gamma   90.00
#
_symmetry.space_group_name_H-M   'P 1'
#
loop_
_entity.id
_entity.type
_entity.pdbx_description
1 polymer ?
#
loop_
_entity_poly.entity_id
_entity_poly.type
_entity_poly.pdbx_seq_one_letter_code
_entity_poly.pdbx_strand_id
1 'polypeptide(L)'
;MAYAAYREHPGVLRTAHAAMSKTTQFFVLDVTVCCADALRVRRSIAGCPDAGVVRCEPLLHACSTQESDAPCVRLMIRLPIASYADVLHRLIECVPSGEIGRLVSWREHLARCGLRHGH
;
A
#
# COMPACT_ATOMS: atom_id res chain seq x y z
N MET A 1 9.52 18.31 32.18
CA MET A 1 9.32 17.08 31.37
C MET A 1 7.98 17.19 30.69
N ALA A 2 7.97 17.51 29.39
CA ALA A 2 6.74 17.75 28.64
C ALA A 2 6.25 16.45 28.01
N TYR A 3 5.12 15.92 28.51
CA TYR A 3 4.40 14.84 27.86
C TYR A 3 3.68 15.41 26.63
N ALA A 4 3.98 14.88 25.45
CA ALA A 4 3.27 15.24 24.23
C ALA A 4 1.83 14.71 24.30
N ALA A 5 0.90 15.60 24.65
CA ALA A 5 -0.53 15.34 24.52
C ALA A 5 -0.85 15.25 23.02
N TYR A 6 -1.04 14.04 22.52
CA TYR A 6 -1.62 13.80 21.20
C TYR A 6 -3.04 14.39 21.21
N ARG A 7 -3.18 15.58 20.60
CA ARG A 7 -4.51 16.10 20.28
C ARG A 7 -5.07 15.24 19.16
N GLU A 8 -6.04 14.41 19.52
CA GLU A 8 -7.00 13.88 18.56
C GLU A 8 -7.54 15.04 17.73
N HIS A 9 -7.34 15.01 16.41
CA HIS A 9 -7.87 16.02 15.50
C HIS A 9 -9.37 15.74 15.28
N PRO A 10 -10.30 16.52 15.87
CA PRO A 10 -11.72 16.39 15.59
C PRO A 10 -11.97 17.23 14.33
N GLY A 11 -11.71 16.65 13.15
CA GLY A 11 -11.82 17.42 11.93
C GLY A 11 -11.48 16.71 10.62
N VAL A 12 -10.90 15.51 10.65
CA VAL A 12 -10.91 14.69 9.44
C VAL A 12 -12.32 14.14 9.31
N LEU A 13 -13.15 14.81 8.51
CA LEU A 13 -14.29 14.20 7.87
C LEU A 13 -13.80 12.86 7.30
N ARG A 14 -14.06 11.78 8.04
CA ARG A 14 -14.10 10.44 7.47
C ARG A 14 -15.25 10.53 6.49
N THR A 15 -14.92 10.91 5.25
CA THR A 15 -15.84 10.95 4.13
C THR A 15 -16.71 9.73 4.24
N ALA A 16 -18.02 9.98 4.29
CA ALA A 16 -19.09 9.03 4.46
C ALA A 16 -19.16 8.02 3.29
N HIS A 17 -18.09 7.25 3.09
CA HIS A 17 -18.04 6.01 2.32
C HIS A 17 -18.23 4.79 3.24
N ALA A 18 -18.65 5.00 4.49
CA ALA A 18 -19.10 3.95 5.38
C ALA A 18 -20.55 3.50 5.08
N ALA A 19 -21.26 4.20 4.20
CA ALA A 19 -22.53 3.73 3.66
C ALA A 19 -22.27 2.95 2.37
N MET A 20 -22.62 1.66 2.35
CA MET A 20 -22.56 0.71 1.22
C MET A 20 -21.31 -0.18 1.07
N SER A 21 -20.65 -0.57 2.15
CA SER A 21 -19.80 -1.78 2.10
C SER A 21 -20.67 -3.04 2.07
N LYS A 22 -21.24 -3.35 0.90
CA LYS A 22 -21.28 -4.73 0.39
C LYS A 22 -19.92 -5.35 0.75
N THR A 23 -19.85 -6.54 1.32
CA THR A 23 -18.65 -7.15 1.92
C THR A 23 -17.45 -7.24 0.97
N THR A 24 -16.84 -6.10 0.67
CA THR A 24 -15.73 -5.97 -0.26
C THR A 24 -14.50 -6.29 0.55
N GLN A 25 -14.05 -7.52 0.42
CA GLN A 25 -12.82 -7.97 1.04
C GLN A 25 -11.66 -7.21 0.37
N PHE A 26 -10.91 -6.48 1.18
CA PHE A 26 -9.74 -5.76 0.73
C PHE A 26 -8.49 -6.64 0.91
N PHE A 27 -7.61 -6.53 -0.07
CA PHE A 27 -6.31 -7.19 -0.09
C PHE A 27 -5.22 -6.15 -0.13
N VAL A 28 -4.03 -6.53 0.34
CA VAL A 28 -2.81 -5.74 0.31
C VAL A 28 -1.83 -6.45 -0.59
N LEU A 29 -1.41 -5.77 -1.65
CA LEU A 29 -0.36 -6.21 -2.56
C LEU A 29 0.94 -5.50 -2.19
N ASP A 30 1.96 -6.28 -1.87
CA ASP A 30 3.32 -5.77 -1.68
C ASP A 30 4.00 -5.64 -3.05
N VAL A 31 4.50 -4.47 -3.41
CA VAL A 31 5.26 -4.22 -4.64
C VAL A 31 6.56 -3.53 -4.29
N THR A 32 7.68 -4.09 -4.73
CA THR A 32 9.00 -3.49 -4.55
C THR A 32 9.42 -2.81 -5.84
N VAL A 33 9.77 -1.54 -5.76
CA VAL A 33 10.24 -0.73 -6.90
C VAL A 33 11.44 0.11 -6.50
N CYS A 34 12.23 0.54 -7.47
CA CYS A 34 13.25 1.55 -7.25
C CYS A 34 12.64 2.83 -6.67
N CYS A 35 13.36 3.53 -5.79
CA CYS A 35 12.94 4.82 -5.22
C CYS A 35 12.49 5.83 -6.29
N ALA A 36 13.18 5.85 -7.44
CA ALA A 36 12.88 6.75 -8.56
C ALA A 36 11.47 6.52 -9.14
N ASP A 37 11.00 5.27 -9.17
CA ASP A 37 9.73 4.89 -9.77
C ASP A 37 8.57 4.92 -8.76
N ALA A 38 8.85 5.02 -7.47
CA ALA A 38 7.84 5.01 -6.42
C ALA A 38 6.77 6.11 -6.61
N LEU A 39 7.17 7.31 -7.06
CA LEU A 39 6.22 8.39 -7.35
C LEU A 39 5.30 8.05 -8.53
N ARG A 40 5.84 7.41 -9.57
CA ARG A 40 5.09 7.01 -10.77
C ARG A 40 4.03 5.97 -10.41
N VAL A 41 4.41 4.96 -9.61
CA VAL A 41 3.48 3.94 -9.11
C VAL A 41 2.36 4.58 -8.30
N ARG A 42 2.70 5.49 -7.36
CA ARG A 42 1.69 6.18 -6.54
C ARG A 42 0.71 6.99 -7.38
N ARG A 43 1.18 7.67 -8.42
CA ARG A 43 0.31 8.42 -9.34
C ARG A 43 -0.59 7.51 -10.17
N SER A 44 -0.05 6.39 -10.65
CA SER A 44 -0.81 5.41 -11.44
C SER A 44 -1.95 4.80 -10.63
N ILE A 45 -1.66 4.39 -9.39
CA ILE A 45 -2.64 3.81 -8.46
C ILE A 45 -3.66 4.85 -8.02
N ALA A 46 -3.29 6.11 -7.83
CA ALA A 46 -4.23 7.18 -7.52
C ALA A 46 -5.31 7.36 -8.60
N GLY A 47 -5.05 6.91 -9.83
CA GLY A 47 -6.04 6.89 -10.92
C GLY A 47 -6.92 5.65 -10.97
N CYS A 48 -6.75 4.68 -10.06
CA CYS A 48 -7.59 3.48 -9.96
C CYS A 48 -8.66 3.68 -8.88
N PRO A 49 -9.96 3.48 -9.18
CA PRO A 49 -10.99 3.51 -8.16
C PRO A 49 -10.77 2.36 -7.17
N ASP A 50 -11.00 2.62 -5.88
CA ASP A 50 -10.90 1.65 -4.76
C ASP A 50 -9.51 1.06 -4.48
N ALA A 51 -8.47 1.44 -5.24
CA ALA A 51 -7.09 1.08 -4.99
C ALA A 51 -6.28 2.26 -4.43
N GLY A 52 -5.36 2.00 -3.49
CA GLY A 52 -4.59 3.05 -2.85
C GLY A 52 -3.33 2.53 -2.17
N VAL A 53 -2.27 3.34 -2.20
CA VAL A 53 -1.03 3.03 -1.47
C VAL A 53 -1.23 3.36 0.00
N VAL A 54 -1.15 2.33 0.85
CA VAL A 54 -1.32 2.43 2.31
C VAL A 54 -0.01 2.75 3.00
N ARG A 55 1.08 2.13 2.54
CA ARG A 55 2.39 2.27 3.15
C ARG A 55 3.49 2.26 2.11
N CYS A 56 4.51 3.04 2.40
CA CYS A 56 5.71 3.19 1.61
C CYS A 56 6.88 2.95 2.57
N GLU A 57 7.61 1.85 2.39
CA GLU A 57 8.69 1.46 3.28
C GLU A 57 10.01 1.37 2.49
N PRO A 58 11.01 2.21 2.80
CA PRO A 58 12.31 2.10 2.15
C PRO A 58 13.02 0.82 2.60
N LEU A 59 13.47 0.02 1.63
CA LEU A 59 14.29 -1.15 1.89
C LEU A 59 15.76 -0.71 1.88
N LEU A 60 16.27 -0.37 3.06
CA LEU A 60 17.65 0.09 3.24
C LEU A 60 18.70 -1.01 3.04
N HIS A 61 18.29 -2.28 3.09
CA HIS A 61 19.16 -3.46 2.94
C HIS A 61 18.41 -4.57 2.19
N ALA A 62 17.81 -4.27 1.03
CA ALA A 62 17.25 -5.32 0.21
C ALA A 62 18.41 -6.23 -0.25
N CYS A 63 18.45 -7.46 0.26
CA CYS A 63 19.33 -8.52 -0.21
C CYS A 63 19.21 -8.57 -1.74
N SER A 64 20.25 -8.09 -2.41
CA SER A 64 20.32 -7.85 -3.84
C SER A 64 20.23 -9.17 -4.61
N THR A 65 19.04 -9.51 -5.11
CA THR A 65 18.91 -10.28 -6.36
C THR A 65 18.83 -9.35 -7.58
N GLN A 66 18.71 -8.03 -7.37
CA GLN A 66 18.89 -7.04 -8.42
C GLN A 66 20.34 -6.56 -8.45
N GLU A 67 20.90 -6.53 -9.66
CA GLU A 67 22.28 -6.18 -10.00
C GLU A 67 22.61 -4.67 -9.81
N SER A 68 21.78 -3.94 -9.06
CA SER A 68 21.86 -2.50 -8.92
C SER A 68 21.77 -2.08 -7.45
N ASP A 69 22.80 -1.38 -6.95
CA ASP A 69 22.90 -0.77 -5.61
C ASP A 69 21.91 0.39 -5.38
N ALA A 70 20.88 0.52 -6.22
CA ALA A 70 19.89 1.58 -6.10
C ALA A 70 18.94 1.32 -4.92
N PRO A 71 18.57 2.34 -4.14
CA PRO A 71 17.65 2.17 -3.03
C PRO A 71 16.26 1.77 -3.54
N CYS A 72 15.71 0.71 -2.97
CA CYS A 72 14.38 0.18 -3.29
C CYS A 72 13.36 0.55 -2.22
N VAL A 73 12.08 0.55 -2.60
CA VAL A 73 10.94 0.87 -1.75
C VAL A 73 9.88 -0.19 -1.92
N ARG A 74 9.36 -0.69 -0.80
CA ARG A 74 8.18 -1.53 -0.76
C ARG A 74 6.93 -0.68 -0.60
N LEU A 75 6.09 -0.69 -1.62
CA LEU A 75 4.77 -0.09 -1.64
C LEU A 75 3.74 -1.15 -1.29
N MET A 76 2.89 -0.85 -0.30
CA MET A 76 1.77 -1.70 0.09
C MET A 76 0.51 -1.08 -0.48
N ILE A 77 -0.09 -1.76 -1.45
CA ILE A 77 -1.25 -1.26 -2.19
C ILE A 77 -2.48 -2.00 -1.66
N ARG A 78 -3.44 -1.27 -1.12
CA ARG A 78 -4.75 -1.81 -0.81
C ARG A 78 -5.60 -1.77 -2.07
N LEU A 79 -6.29 -2.87 -2.37
CA LEU A 79 -7.26 -2.93 -3.45
C LEU A 79 -8.32 -4.01 -3.18
N PRO A 80 -9.52 -3.91 -3.77
CA PRO A 80 -10.46 -5.02 -3.83
C PRO A 80 -9.99 -6.08 -4.84
N ILE A 81 -10.34 -7.36 -4.63
CA ILE A 81 -9.89 -8.45 -5.52
C ILE A 81 -10.32 -8.27 -6.98
N ALA A 82 -11.47 -7.63 -7.22
CA ALA A 82 -11.98 -7.36 -8.56
C ALA A 82 -11.05 -6.42 -9.37
N SER A 83 -10.38 -5.48 -8.70
CA SER A 83 -9.47 -4.51 -9.33
C SER A 83 -8.02 -5.01 -9.41
N TYR A 84 -7.75 -6.27 -9.04
CA TYR A 84 -6.40 -6.83 -9.04
C TYR A 84 -5.77 -6.85 -10.43
N ALA A 85 -6.50 -7.32 -11.44
CA ALA A 85 -6.01 -7.36 -12.81
C ALA A 85 -5.68 -5.96 -13.34
N ASP A 86 -6.57 -4.99 -13.12
CA ASP A 86 -6.38 -3.61 -13.58
C ASP A 86 -5.17 -2.94 -12.93
N VAL A 87 -5.02 -3.11 -11.61
CA VAL A 87 -3.86 -2.59 -10.87
C VAL A 87 -2.57 -3.25 -11.35
N LEU A 88 -2.59 -4.57 -11.56
CA LEU A 88 -1.45 -5.32 -12.05
C LEU A 88 -1.01 -4.85 -13.45
N HIS A 89 -1.96 -4.70 -14.38
CA HIS A 89 -1.67 -4.20 -15.72
C HIS A 89 -1.05 -2.81 -15.69
N ARG A 90 -1.60 -1.89 -14.91
CA ARG A 90 -1.04 -0.54 -14.77
C ARG A 90 0.34 -0.53 -14.11
N LEU A 91 0.59 -1.43 -13.16
CA LEU A 91 1.92 -1.56 -12.54
C LEU A 91 2.96 -2.01 -13.56
N ILE A 92 2.65 -3.03 -14.37
CA ILE A 92 3.54 -3.54 -15.41
C ILE A 92 3.82 -2.46 -16.48
N GLU A 93 2.79 -1.71 -16.89
CA GLU A 93 2.95 -0.61 -17.83
C GLU A 93 3.80 0.55 -17.27
N CYS A 94 3.63 0.87 -15.98
CA CYS A 94 4.33 1.99 -15.35
C CYS A 94 5.77 1.66 -14.94
N VAL A 95 6.00 0.44 -14.45
CA VAL A 95 7.27 -0.03 -13.90
C VAL A 95 7.51 -1.49 -14.31
N PRO A 96 8.14 -1.72 -15.47
CA PRO A 96 8.43 -3.08 -15.94
C PRO A 96 9.51 -3.79 -15.10
N SER A 97 10.31 -3.03 -14.35
CA SER A 97 11.37 -3.53 -13.44
C SER A 97 10.88 -3.80 -12.01
N GLY A 98 9.59 -3.60 -11.73
CA GLY A 98 9.03 -3.73 -10.39
C GLY A 98 8.85 -5.20 -10.00
N GLU A 99 9.23 -5.54 -8.78
CA GLU A 99 8.98 -6.87 -8.22
C GLU A 99 7.61 -6.89 -7.55
N ILE A 100 6.72 -7.74 -8.05
CA ILE A 100 5.41 -7.96 -7.46
C ILE A 100 5.55 -9.06 -6.40
N GLY A 101 5.29 -8.68 -5.15
CA GLY A 101 5.37 -9.54 -3.99
C GLY A 101 4.06 -10.27 -3.69
N ARG A 102 3.79 -10.49 -2.41
CA ARG A 102 2.64 -11.27 -1.95
C ARG A 102 1.37 -10.41 -1.92
N LEU A 103 0.26 -11.02 -2.35
CA LEU A 103 -1.09 -10.54 -2.07
C LEU A 103 -1.55 -11.17 -0.76
N VAL A 104 -1.94 -10.33 0.21
CA VAL A 104 -2.31 -10.74 1.57
C VAL A 104 -3.66 -10.14 1.92
N SER A 105 -4.51 -10.84 2.68
CA SER A 105 -5.77 -10.26 3.12
C SER A 105 -5.52 -9.08 4.07
N TRP A 106 -6.42 -8.09 4.09
CA TRP A 106 -6.30 -6.95 5.02
C TRP A 106 -6.14 -7.40 6.49
N ARG A 107 -6.85 -8.46 6.88
CA ARG A 107 -6.79 -9.02 8.24
C ARG A 107 -5.42 -9.60 8.58
N GLU A 108 -4.81 -10.34 7.66
CA GLU A 108 -3.46 -10.88 7.84
C GLU A 108 -2.40 -9.77 7.82
N HIS A 109 -2.58 -8.75 6.99
CA HIS A 109 -1.72 -7.57 6.97
C HIS A 109 -1.70 -6.87 8.33
N LEU A 110 -2.87 -6.66 8.94
CA LEU A 110 -3.00 -6.08 10.27
C LEU A 110 -2.37 -6.93 11.36
N ALA A 111 -2.56 -8.25 11.29
CA ALA A 111 -1.91 -9.20 12.19
C ALA A 111 -0.37 -9.10 12.09
N ARG A 112 0.18 -8.98 10.87
CA ARG A 112 1.62 -8.76 10.65
C ARG A 112 2.12 -7.42 11.19
N CYS A 113 1.30 -6.37 11.13
CA CYS A 113 1.63 -5.07 11.71
C CYS A 113 1.47 -5.02 13.24
N GLY A 114 1.08 -6.12 13.90
CA GLY A 114 0.83 -6.16 15.35
C GLY A 114 -0.41 -5.39 15.78
N LEU A 115 -1.22 -4.92 14.84
CA LEU A 115 -2.45 -4.17 15.08
C LEU A 115 -3.61 -5.15 15.20
N ARG A 116 -3.79 -5.73 16.39
CA ARG A 116 -5.04 -6.41 16.73
C ARG A 116 -6.12 -5.34 16.80
N HIS A 117 -7.16 -5.45 15.98
CA HIS A 117 -8.31 -4.55 16.10
C HIS A 117 -8.91 -4.67 17.50
N GLY A 118 -9.22 -3.53 18.10
CA GLY A 118 -10.15 -3.47 19.22
C GLY A 118 -11.50 -4.06 18.75
N HIS A 119 -12.07 -4.87 19.63
CA HIS A 119 -13.36 -5.53 19.46
C HIS A 119 -14.49 -4.56 19.12
#